data_AF-A0A973KPS5-F1
#
_entry.id   AF-A0A973KPS5-F1
#
_cell.length_a   1.000
_cell.length_b   1.000
_cell.length_c   1.000
_cell.angle_alpha   90.00
_cell.angle_beta   90.00
_cell.angle_gamma   90.00
#
_symmetry.space_group_name_H-M   'P 1'
#
loop_
_entity.id
_entity.type
_entity.pdbx_description
1 polymer ?
#
loop_
_entity_poly.entity_id
_entity_poly.type
_entity_poly.pdbx_seq_one_letter_code
_entity_poly.pdbx_strand_id
1 'polypeptide(L)'
;MPYIRKDKAGSCPGHTWENDGDVVEVDDPVLVADLLEIPGFSEVAPPKDDTGKDNTDKSDSAGSDEEPSTPKRGRPRKTAQSQTEINE
;
A
#
# COMPACT_ATOMS: atom_id res chain seq x y z
N MET A 1 -16.53 4.70 15.77
CA MET A 1 -16.18 5.65 14.71
C MET A 1 -17.02 5.29 13.50
N PRO A 2 -17.43 6.24 12.64
CA PRO A 2 -18.18 5.94 11.42
C PRO A 2 -17.29 5.26 10.37
N TYR A 3 -17.90 4.38 9.57
CA TYR A 3 -17.24 3.68 8.48
C TYR A 3 -17.80 4.19 7.16
N ILE A 4 -16.92 4.63 6.25
CA ILE A 4 -17.30 5.21 4.98
C ILE A 4 -16.93 4.25 3.86
N ARG A 5 -17.95 3.80 3.14
CA ARG A 5 -17.82 3.03 1.90
C ARG A 5 -17.73 3.97 0.71
N LYS A 6 -16.86 3.67 -0.25
CA LYS A 6 -16.77 4.40 -1.52
C LYS A 6 -17.13 3.48 -2.69
N ASP A 7 -18.02 3.94 -3.57
CA ASP A 7 -18.53 3.17 -4.71
C ASP A 7 -17.43 2.86 -5.75
N LYS A 8 -16.44 3.75 -5.88
CA LYS A 8 -15.30 3.61 -6.81
C LYS A 8 -13.95 3.88 -6.15
N ALA A 9 -12.92 3.16 -6.59
CA ALA A 9 -11.55 3.35 -6.15
C ALA A 9 -11.05 4.79 -6.33
N GLY A 10 -10.09 5.21 -5.49
CA GLY A 10 -9.38 6.47 -5.60
C GLY A 10 -9.21 7.21 -4.27
N SER A 11 -8.39 8.25 -4.28
CA SER A 11 -8.04 9.03 -3.08
C SER A 11 -9.07 10.10 -2.71
N CYS A 12 -9.13 10.43 -1.42
CA CYS A 12 -9.72 11.63 -0.85
C CYS A 12 -8.74 12.23 0.19
N PRO A 13 -9.01 13.42 0.74
CA PRO A 13 -8.19 13.98 1.82
C PRO A 13 -8.12 12.98 3.00
N GLY A 14 -6.90 12.62 3.43
CA GLY A 14 -6.66 11.73 4.56
C GLY A 14 -6.81 10.21 4.31
N HIS A 15 -7.54 9.78 3.27
CA HIS A 15 -7.85 8.36 3.05
C HIS A 15 -7.79 7.95 1.56
N THR A 16 -7.38 6.72 1.28
CA THR A 16 -7.35 6.14 -0.08
C THR A 16 -8.10 4.83 -0.10
N TRP A 17 -9.00 4.68 -1.07
CA TRP A 17 -9.72 3.43 -1.35
C TRP A 17 -9.02 2.76 -2.54
N GLU A 18 -8.38 1.62 -2.31
CA GLU A 18 -7.65 0.90 -3.37
C GLU A 18 -8.60 0.18 -4.35
N ASN A 19 -9.78 -0.22 -3.87
CA ASN A 19 -10.75 -0.99 -4.63
C ASN A 19 -12.13 -0.31 -4.68
N ASP A 20 -12.92 -0.64 -5.70
CA ASP A 20 -14.33 -0.23 -5.79
C ASP A 20 -15.15 -0.91 -4.68
N GLY A 21 -15.93 -0.13 -3.94
CA GLY A 21 -16.76 -0.64 -2.83
C GLY A 21 -16.03 -0.83 -1.49
N ASP A 22 -14.76 -0.43 -1.39
CA ASP A 22 -13.92 -0.54 -0.20
C ASP A 22 -14.42 0.36 0.97
N VAL A 23 -14.05 0.02 2.20
CA VAL A 23 -14.61 0.60 3.45
C VAL A 23 -13.50 1.05 4.38
N VAL A 24 -13.50 2.34 4.74
CA VAL A 24 -12.47 2.95 5.57
C VAL A 24 -13.10 3.57 6.83
N GLU A 25 -12.45 3.38 7.97
CA GLU A 25 -12.81 4.00 9.25
C GLU A 25 -12.33 5.46 9.28
N VAL A 26 -13.23 6.40 9.59
CA VAL A 26 -12.95 7.83 9.62
C VAL A 26 -13.28 8.36 11.02
N ASP A 27 -12.28 8.85 11.74
CA ASP A 27 -12.49 9.38 13.11
C ASP A 27 -12.96 10.85 13.10
N ASP A 28 -12.68 11.60 12.03
CA ASP A 28 -13.04 13.01 11.90
C ASP A 28 -14.50 13.18 11.42
N PRO A 29 -15.41 13.75 12.24
CA PRO A 29 -16.83 13.90 11.88
C PRO A 29 -17.08 15.01 10.85
N VAL A 30 -16.16 15.95 10.67
CA VAL A 30 -16.24 16.97 9.60
C VAL A 30 -15.92 16.32 8.27
N LEU A 31 -14.84 15.51 8.23
CA LEU A 31 -14.48 14.75 7.03
C LEU A 31 -15.57 13.76 6.61
N VAL A 32 -16.26 13.14 7.59
CA VAL A 32 -17.44 12.29 7.33
C VAL A 32 -18.55 13.07 6.64
N ALA A 33 -18.87 14.28 7.10
CA ALA A 33 -19.88 15.12 6.46
C ALA A 33 -19.48 15.52 5.02
N ASP A 34 -18.25 16.00 4.83
CA ASP A 34 -17.69 16.33 3.51
C ASP A 34 -17.76 15.14 2.54
N LEU A 35 -17.40 13.93 3.01
CA LEU A 35 -17.48 12.72 2.18
C LEU A 35 -18.95 12.37 1.83
N LEU A 36 -19.88 12.47 2.77
CA LEU A 36 -21.30 12.17 2.53
C LEU A 36 -22.01 13.17 1.60
N GLU A 37 -21.48 14.40 1.45
CA GLU A 37 -21.96 15.34 0.42
C GLU A 37 -21.49 14.97 -1.00
N ILE A 38 -20.44 14.15 -1.14
CA ILE A 38 -19.89 13.75 -2.44
C ILE A 38 -20.63 12.50 -2.97
N PRO A 39 -21.18 12.52 -4.20
CA PRO A 39 -21.84 11.36 -4.77
C PRO A 39 -20.86 10.21 -4.98
N GLY A 40 -21.20 9.04 -4.42
CA GLY A 40 -20.36 7.83 -4.45
C GLY A 40 -19.74 7.46 -3.11
N PHE A 41 -19.99 8.21 -2.04
CA PHE A 41 -19.69 7.79 -0.67
C PHE A 41 -20.97 7.41 0.08
N SER A 42 -20.87 6.55 1.08
CA SER A 42 -21.99 6.14 1.93
C SER A 42 -21.51 5.70 3.31
N GLU A 43 -22.19 6.12 4.36
CA GLU A 43 -21.97 5.60 5.71
C GLU A 43 -22.47 4.16 5.78
N VAL A 44 -21.64 3.27 6.32
CA VAL A 44 -21.98 1.89 6.60
C VAL A 44 -21.82 1.60 8.09
N ALA A 45 -22.61 0.67 8.59
CA ALA A 45 -22.44 0.19 9.96
C ALA A 45 -21.06 -0.46 10.13
N PRO A 46 -20.44 -0.39 11.33
CA PRO A 46 -19.23 -1.17 11.62
C PRO A 46 -19.45 -2.64 11.24
N PRO A 47 -18.45 -3.29 10.61
CA PRO A 47 -18.49 -4.74 10.44
C PRO A 47 -18.59 -5.37 11.83
N LYS A 48 -19.72 -6.00 12.13
CA LYS A 48 -19.92 -6.76 13.36
C LYS A 48 -19.02 -7.99 13.29
N ASP A 49 -17.90 -7.96 14.01
CA ASP A 49 -16.94 -9.05 14.25
C ASP A 49 -17.18 -10.33 13.43
N ASP A 50 -16.69 -10.32 12.18
CA ASP A 50 -16.38 -11.57 11.49
C ASP A 50 -14.86 -11.67 11.38
N THR A 51 -14.29 -12.47 12.28
CA THR A 51 -12.84 -12.72 12.37
C THR A 51 -12.41 -13.60 11.19
N GLY A 52 -12.30 -13.04 9.99
CA GLY A 52 -12.15 -13.83 8.77
C GLY A 52 -11.50 -13.15 7.56
N LYS A 53 -10.22 -13.49 7.35
CA LYS A 53 -9.47 -13.40 6.07
C LYS A 53 -9.04 -12.03 5.56
N ASP A 54 -7.86 -11.63 6.02
CA ASP A 54 -6.65 -11.64 5.19
C ASP A 54 -6.71 -10.92 3.82
N ASN A 55 -6.48 -9.60 3.87
CA ASN A 55 -5.82 -8.88 2.78
C ASN A 55 -4.29 -8.92 2.99
N THR A 56 -3.71 -10.11 3.11
CA THR A 56 -2.24 -10.25 3.00
C THR A 56 -1.89 -10.46 1.54
N ASP A 57 -1.73 -9.35 0.82
CA ASP A 57 -0.80 -9.34 -0.31
C ASP A 57 0.58 -9.77 0.20
N LYS A 58 0.95 -11.03 -0.08
CA LYS A 58 2.28 -11.44 -0.57
C LYS A 58 2.17 -12.69 -1.42
N SER A 59 2.87 -12.63 -2.56
CA SER A 59 3.08 -13.72 -3.50
C SER A 59 3.46 -15.04 -2.83
N ASP A 60 2.80 -16.12 -3.24
CA ASP A 60 3.36 -17.48 -3.12
C ASP A 60 4.52 -17.61 -4.13
N SER A 61 5.65 -16.97 -3.80
CA SER A 61 6.93 -17.24 -4.44
C SER A 61 7.45 -18.50 -3.76
N ALA A 62 7.02 -19.65 -4.26
CA ALA A 62 7.37 -20.98 -3.76
C ALA A 62 8.87 -21.07 -3.41
N GLY A 63 9.13 -21.63 -2.22
CA GLY A 63 10.41 -21.50 -1.53
C GLY A 63 11.61 -22.15 -2.25
N SER A 64 12.80 -21.66 -1.87
CA SER A 64 14.09 -22.20 -2.29
C SER A 64 14.35 -23.62 -1.81
N ASP A 65 15.00 -24.43 -2.65
CA ASP A 65 15.70 -25.66 -2.26
C ASP A 65 16.96 -25.88 -3.16
N GLU A 66 18.05 -26.39 -2.57
CA GLU A 66 19.48 -26.39 -3.06
C GLU A 66 20.13 -25.00 -3.32
N GLU A 67 21.45 -24.77 -3.17
CA GLU A 67 22.55 -25.39 -2.39
C GLU A 67 23.69 -24.33 -2.19
N PRO A 68 24.30 -24.16 -0.99
CA PRO A 68 25.34 -23.15 -0.75
C PRO A 68 26.79 -23.58 -1.08
N SER A 69 27.14 -23.68 -2.36
CA SER A 69 28.54 -23.90 -2.81
C SER A 69 29.38 -22.62 -2.90
N THR A 70 30.15 -22.34 -1.84
CA THR A 70 31.32 -21.41 -1.88
C THR A 70 32.62 -22.21 -2.12
N PRO A 71 33.83 -21.61 -2.26
CA PRO A 71 34.22 -20.29 -2.79
C PRO A 71 35.26 -20.38 -3.94
N LYS A 72 35.36 -19.38 -4.84
CA LYS A 72 36.52 -19.29 -5.76
C LYS A 72 37.01 -17.88 -6.13
N ARG A 73 37.67 -17.25 -5.16
CA ARG A 73 39.01 -16.63 -5.31
C ARG A 73 39.25 -15.79 -6.61
N GLY A 74 38.80 -14.54 -6.62
CA GLY A 74 38.81 -13.66 -7.81
C GLY A 74 39.27 -12.20 -7.65
N ARG A 75 40.32 -11.94 -6.84
CA ARG A 75 41.22 -10.75 -6.86
C ARG A 75 40.62 -9.33 -7.11
N PRO A 76 40.63 -8.42 -6.12
CA PRO A 76 40.24 -7.02 -6.36
C PRO A 76 41.34 -6.24 -7.09
N ARG A 77 40.97 -5.40 -8.09
CA ARG A 77 41.63 -4.13 -8.51
C ARG A 77 41.21 -3.67 -9.92
N LYS A 78 40.46 -2.56 -10.03
CA LYS A 78 41.01 -1.23 -10.36
C LYS A 78 39.95 -0.14 -10.55
N THR A 79 40.30 1.02 -10.00
CA THR A 79 39.86 2.38 -10.30
C THR A 79 39.51 2.67 -11.76
N ALA A 80 38.42 3.41 -11.98
CA ALA A 80 38.31 4.42 -13.03
C ALA A 80 37.49 5.61 -12.50
N GLN A 81 38.04 6.82 -12.57
CA GLN A 81 37.30 8.07 -12.32
C GLN A 81 36.51 8.43 -13.59
N SER A 82 35.40 9.14 -13.42
CA SER A 82 35.02 10.24 -14.30
C SER A 82 34.33 11.33 -13.48
N GLN A 83 34.85 12.55 -13.56
CA GLN A 83 34.21 13.78 -13.06
C GLN A 83 33.30 14.38 -14.14
N THR A 84 32.83 15.61 -13.90
CA THR A 84 32.00 16.46 -14.78
C THR A 84 30.51 16.11 -14.61
N GLU A 85 29.60 17.05 -14.32
CA GLU A 85 29.58 18.47 -14.68
C GLU A 85 29.04 19.34 -13.53
N ILE A 86 29.54 20.57 -13.38
CA ILE A 86 28.94 21.61 -12.52
C ILE A 86 28.56 22.76 -13.44
N ASN A 87 27.27 23.09 -13.54
CA ASN A 87 26.80 24.23 -14.30
C ASN A 87 26.56 25.41 -13.37
N GLU A 88 27.17 26.55 -13.71
CA GLU A 88 26.81 27.90 -13.27
C GLU A 88 26.67 28.77 -14.52
#